data_AF-C5P1V2-F1
#
_entry.id   AF-C5P1V2-F1
#
_cell.length_a   1.000
_cell.length_b   1.000
_cell.length_c   1.000
_cell.angle_alpha   90.00
_cell.angle_beta   90.00
_cell.angle_gamma   90.00
#
_symmetry.space_group_name_H-M   'P 1'
#
loop_
_entity.id
_entity.type
_entity.pdbx_description
1 polymer ?
#
loop_
_entity_poly.entity_id
_entity_poly.type
_entity_poly.pdbx_seq_one_letter_code
_entity_poly.pdbx_strand_id
1 'polypeptide(L)'
;MFLPEDIVPKPRFDQEIERLESEKAVRASQYPTISQLYDLRNQKRALEFELFDKDDRLLGEEYDEDLAKQLKTKLENLMGQIDSLRNRSEIEAIKAREREIEVWNRKRGLNCLSKEMPRGALREPTILISSPSHRICDDCSLFKNNVNRFFGLSIQLYECTM
;
A
#
# COMPACT_ATOMS: atom_id res chain seq x y z
N MET A 1 11.04 11.68 10.77
CA MET A 1 11.85 11.25 11.94
C MET A 1 11.42 9.83 12.24
N PHE A 2 12.33 8.86 12.16
CA PHE A 2 12.04 7.47 12.51
C PHE A 2 11.87 7.35 14.01
N LEU A 3 10.87 6.60 14.46
CA LEU A 3 10.66 6.31 15.87
C LEU A 3 11.66 5.24 16.34
N PRO A 4 11.98 5.14 17.64
CA PRO A 4 12.85 4.09 18.17
C PRO A 4 12.43 2.67 17.75
N GLU A 5 11.13 2.45 17.58
CA GLU A 5 10.53 1.20 17.11
C GLU A 5 10.84 0.88 15.63
N ASP A 6 11.19 1.88 14.83
CA ASP A 6 11.61 1.72 13.43
C ASP A 6 13.08 1.28 13.32
N ILE A 7 13.81 1.24 14.44
CA ILE A 7 15.24 0.87 14.56
C ILE A 7 15.40 -0.51 15.25
N VAL A 8 14.32 -1.32 15.29
CA VAL A 8 14.35 -2.66 15.89
C VAL A 8 15.10 -3.67 14.97
N PRO A 9 15.82 -4.67 15.51
CA PRO A 9 16.50 -5.68 14.71
C PRO A 9 15.56 -6.49 13.80
N LYS A 10 15.97 -6.69 12.55
CA LYS A 10 15.26 -7.37 11.44
C LYS A 10 14.61 -8.74 11.75
N PRO A 11 15.19 -9.65 12.58
CA PRO A 11 14.70 -11.03 12.66
C PRO A 11 13.26 -11.18 13.14
N ARG A 12 12.76 -10.25 13.98
CA ARG A 12 11.41 -10.34 14.55
C ARG A 12 10.32 -10.09 13.51
N PHE A 13 10.58 -9.25 12.50
CA PHE A 13 9.61 -8.97 11.44
C PHE A 13 9.41 -10.20 10.55
N ASP A 14 10.51 -10.80 10.11
CA ASP A 14 10.48 -11.96 9.21
C ASP A 14 9.83 -13.17 9.90
N GLN A 15 10.20 -13.43 11.16
CA GLN A 15 9.60 -14.52 11.97
C GLN A 15 8.09 -14.34 12.17
N GLU A 16 7.63 -13.13 12.47
CA GLU A 16 6.22 -12.89 12.74
C GLU A 16 5.38 -12.95 11.46
N ILE A 17 5.91 -12.44 10.35
CA ILE A 17 5.28 -12.58 9.03
C ILE A 17 5.19 -14.06 8.64
N GLU A 18 6.27 -14.82 8.79
CA GLU A 18 6.30 -16.26 8.47
C GLU A 18 5.32 -17.06 9.35
N ARG A 19 5.24 -16.73 10.64
CA ARG A 19 4.29 -17.33 11.58
C ARG A 19 2.85 -17.08 11.14
N LEU A 20 2.51 -15.84 10.80
CA LEU A 20 1.17 -15.46 10.36
C LEU A 20 0.80 -16.07 8.99
N GLU A 21 1.75 -16.11 8.06
CA GLU A 21 1.59 -16.79 6.76
C GLU A 21 1.36 -18.30 6.93
N SER A 22 2.09 -18.94 7.86
CA SER A 22 1.90 -20.35 8.18
C SER A 22 0.51 -20.62 8.79
N GLU A 23 0.05 -19.79 9.73
CA GLU A 23 -1.31 -19.88 10.26
C GLU A 23 -2.38 -19.70 9.17
N LYS A 24 -2.14 -18.78 8.23
CA LYS A 24 -3.02 -18.53 7.09
C LYS A 24 -3.12 -19.76 6.20
N ALA A 25 -1.99 -20.40 5.89
CA ALA A 25 -1.93 -21.63 5.09
C ALA A 25 -2.65 -22.81 5.79
N VAL A 26 -2.44 -22.98 7.10
CA VAL A 26 -3.13 -24.00 7.90
C VAL A 26 -4.65 -23.79 7.85
N ARG A 27 -5.13 -22.56 8.06
CA ARG A 27 -6.56 -22.25 7.96
C ARG A 27 -7.10 -22.49 6.54
N ALA A 28 -6.36 -22.13 5.50
CA ALA A 28 -6.78 -22.39 4.12
C ALA A 28 -6.95 -23.89 3.85
N SER A 29 -6.10 -24.75 4.43
CA SER A 29 -6.25 -26.20 4.33
C SER A 29 -7.43 -26.77 5.14
N GLN A 30 -7.81 -26.11 6.24
CA GLN A 30 -8.92 -26.53 7.10
C GLN A 30 -10.30 -26.12 6.57
N TYR A 31 -10.38 -24.97 5.89
CA TYR A 31 -11.64 -24.39 5.45
C TYR A 31 -11.66 -24.25 3.91
N PRO A 32 -12.43 -25.09 3.19
CA PRO A 32 -12.56 -25.00 1.74
C PRO A 32 -13.05 -23.64 1.25
N THR A 33 -13.82 -22.92 2.07
CA THR A 33 -14.33 -21.57 1.80
C THR A 33 -13.22 -20.53 1.71
N ILE A 34 -12.13 -20.70 2.45
CA ILE A 34 -10.94 -19.84 2.37
C ILE A 34 -10.20 -20.10 1.06
N SER A 35 -10.03 -21.37 0.68
CA SER A 35 -9.42 -21.73 -0.61
C SER A 35 -10.24 -21.18 -1.78
N GLN A 36 -11.57 -21.36 -1.74
CA GLN A 36 -12.49 -20.78 -2.71
C GLN A 36 -12.37 -19.25 -2.78
N LEU A 37 -12.27 -18.57 -1.63
CA LEU A 37 -12.07 -17.11 -1.61
C LEU A 37 -10.77 -16.70 -2.31
N TYR A 38 -9.67 -17.44 -2.11
CA TYR A 38 -8.41 -17.16 -2.78
C TYR A 38 -8.49 -17.37 -4.29
N ASP A 39 -9.14 -18.44 -4.73
CA ASP A 39 -9.35 -18.69 -6.16
C ASP A 39 -10.18 -17.59 -6.81
N LEU A 40 -11.27 -17.17 -6.16
CA LEU A 40 -12.11 -16.06 -6.64
C LEU A 40 -11.34 -14.74 -6.70
N ARG A 41 -10.51 -14.44 -5.68
CA ARG A 41 -9.64 -13.24 -5.68
C ARG A 41 -8.59 -13.30 -6.79
N ASN A 42 -8.06 -14.47 -7.11
CA ASN A 42 -7.10 -14.66 -8.20
C ASN A 42 -7.77 -14.48 -9.58
N GLN A 43 -8.94 -15.10 -9.78
CA GLN A 43 -9.73 -14.94 -11.00
C GLN A 43 -10.14 -13.47 -11.20
N LYS A 44 -10.56 -12.80 -10.12
CA LYS A 44 -10.88 -11.36 -10.15
C LYS A 44 -9.68 -10.54 -10.63
N ARG A 45 -8.49 -10.76 -10.07
CA ARG A 45 -7.27 -10.03 -10.48
C ARG A 45 -6.88 -10.30 -11.94
N ALA A 46 -6.98 -11.55 -12.38
CA ALA A 46 -6.70 -11.90 -13.77
C ALA A 46 -7.66 -11.20 -14.74
N LEU A 47 -8.95 -11.16 -14.37
CA LEU A 47 -9.99 -10.51 -15.17
C LEU A 47 -9.88 -8.97 -15.14
N GLU A 48 -9.48 -8.37 -14.03
CA GLU A 48 -9.18 -6.93 -13.95
C GLU A 48 -8.00 -6.55 -14.84
N PHE A 49 -6.97 -7.41 -14.92
CA PHE A 49 -5.84 -7.21 -15.82
C PHE A 49 -6.25 -7.36 -17.30
N GLU A 50 -7.03 -8.39 -17.63
CA GLU A 50 -7.58 -8.60 -18.97
C GLU A 50 -8.47 -7.41 -19.39
N LEU A 51 -9.33 -6.93 -18.49
CA LEU A 51 -10.16 -5.77 -18.75
C LEU A 51 -9.33 -4.50 -18.93
N PHE A 52 -8.25 -4.32 -18.16
CA PHE A 52 -7.37 -3.17 -18.33
C PHE A 52 -6.70 -3.15 -19.70
N ASP A 53 -6.26 -4.31 -20.21
CA ASP A 53 -5.68 -4.45 -21.56
C ASP A 53 -6.73 -4.20 -22.65
N LYS A 54 -7.98 -4.67 -22.45
CA LYS A 54 -9.04 -4.64 -23.47
C LYS A 54 -9.96 -3.42 -23.44
N ASP A 55 -10.01 -2.66 -22.34
CA ASP A 55 -10.77 -1.42 -22.20
C ASP A 55 -9.90 -0.17 -22.54
N ASP A 56 -8.67 -0.37 -23.02
CA ASP A 56 -7.82 0.73 -23.48
C ASP A 56 -8.31 1.28 -24.83
N ARG A 57 -9.00 2.42 -24.76
CA ARG A 57 -9.54 3.13 -25.92
C ARG A 57 -8.49 3.97 -26.66
N LEU A 58 -7.24 4.01 -26.18
CA LEU A 58 -6.19 4.87 -26.73
C LEU A 58 -5.57 4.32 -28.02
N LEU A 59 -5.68 3.01 -28.27
CA LEU A 59 -5.23 2.37 -29.51
C LEU A 59 -6.45 2.10 -30.39
N GLY A 60 -6.88 3.14 -31.11
CA GLY A 60 -8.17 3.26 -31.80
C GLY A 60 -8.55 2.26 -32.89
N GLU A 61 -7.99 1.04 -32.93
CA GLU A 61 -8.34 0.01 -33.93
C GLU A 61 -8.77 -1.37 -33.35
N GLU A 62 -8.74 -1.60 -32.02
CA GLU A 62 -9.08 -2.93 -31.44
C GLU A 62 -10.07 -2.93 -30.25
N TYR A 63 -10.77 -1.82 -29.97
CA TYR A 63 -11.76 -1.81 -28.88
C TYR A 63 -13.01 -2.61 -29.25
N ASP A 64 -13.15 -3.79 -28.65
CA ASP A 64 -14.35 -4.62 -28.72
C ASP A 64 -15.27 -4.32 -27.51
N GLU A 65 -16.33 -3.55 -27.78
CA GLU A 65 -17.30 -3.14 -26.75
C GLU A 65 -18.06 -4.33 -26.14
N ASP A 66 -18.34 -5.36 -26.95
CA ASP A 66 -19.05 -6.56 -26.50
C ASP A 66 -18.14 -7.40 -25.59
N LEU A 67 -16.86 -7.55 -25.95
CA LEU A 67 -15.87 -8.21 -25.11
C LEU A 67 -15.69 -7.46 -23.78
N ALA A 68 -15.50 -6.14 -23.81
CA ALA A 68 -15.36 -5.34 -22.59
C ALA A 68 -16.59 -5.46 -21.68
N LYS A 69 -17.80 -5.48 -22.26
CA LYS A 69 -19.06 -5.68 -21.53
C LYS A 69 -19.15 -7.08 -20.90
N GLN A 70 -18.80 -8.12 -21.65
CA GLN A 70 -18.77 -9.49 -21.12
C GLN A 70 -17.78 -9.64 -19.96
N LEU A 71 -16.57 -9.06 -20.07
CA LEU A 71 -15.57 -9.06 -19.01
C LEU A 71 -16.08 -8.32 -17.76
N LYS A 72 -16.74 -7.17 -17.94
CA LYS A 72 -17.39 -6.42 -16.83
C LYS A 72 -18.47 -7.26 -16.13
N THR A 73 -19.35 -7.93 -16.87
CA THR A 73 -20.37 -8.82 -16.28
C THR A 73 -19.76 -10.00 -15.52
N LYS A 74 -18.69 -10.61 -16.05
CA LYS A 74 -17.95 -11.66 -15.34
C LYS A 74 -17.34 -11.15 -14.03
N LEU A 75 -16.81 -9.91 -14.05
CA LEU A 75 -16.23 -9.28 -12.87
C LEU A 75 -17.28 -9.02 -11.79
N GLU A 76 -18.44 -8.50 -12.17
CA GLU A 76 -19.58 -8.28 -11.27
C GLU A 76 -20.05 -9.60 -10.62
N ASN A 77 -20.13 -10.68 -11.40
CA ASN A 77 -20.48 -12.00 -10.89
C ASN A 77 -19.43 -12.50 -9.87
N LEU A 78 -18.15 -12.40 -10.19
CA LEU A 78 -17.07 -12.76 -9.25
C LEU A 78 -17.11 -11.92 -7.97
N MET A 79 -17.38 -10.62 -8.07
CA MET A 79 -17.57 -9.76 -6.91
C MET A 79 -18.75 -10.22 -6.05
N GLY A 80 -19.89 -10.55 -6.66
CA GLY A 80 -21.05 -11.11 -5.96
C GLY A 80 -20.74 -12.42 -5.23
N GLN A 81 -19.96 -13.31 -5.84
CA GLN A 81 -19.51 -14.55 -5.21
C GLN A 81 -18.58 -14.27 -4.01
N ILE A 82 -17.62 -13.36 -4.15
CA ILE A 82 -16.74 -12.94 -3.04
C ILE A 82 -17.56 -12.34 -1.90
N ASP A 83 -18.53 -11.47 -2.21
CA ASP A 83 -19.39 -10.83 -1.21
C ASP A 83 -20.28 -11.85 -0.48
N SER A 84 -20.73 -12.91 -1.16
CA SER A 84 -21.47 -14.00 -0.51
C SER A 84 -20.64 -14.75 0.55
N LEU A 85 -19.31 -14.77 0.41
CA LEU A 85 -18.39 -15.39 1.37
C LEU A 85 -18.00 -14.43 2.51
N ARG A 86 -18.23 -13.12 2.35
CA ARG A 86 -17.71 -12.07 3.23
C ARG A 86 -18.13 -12.23 4.69
N ASN A 87 -19.35 -12.67 4.96
CA ASN A 87 -19.92 -12.72 6.32
C ASN A 87 -19.58 -14.01 7.09
N ARG A 88 -18.81 -14.92 6.49
CA ARG A 88 -18.42 -16.17 7.14
C ARG A 88 -17.32 -15.90 8.18
N SER A 89 -17.42 -16.53 9.34
CA SER A 89 -16.51 -16.26 10.48
C SER A 89 -15.06 -16.66 10.19
N GLU A 90 -14.85 -17.72 9.42
CA GLU A 90 -13.53 -18.16 8.97
C GLU A 90 -12.88 -17.15 8.00
N ILE A 91 -13.69 -16.44 7.21
CA ILE A 91 -13.23 -15.39 6.30
C ILE A 91 -12.86 -14.13 7.06
N GLU A 92 -13.61 -13.75 8.09
CA GLU A 92 -13.23 -12.62 8.94
C GLU A 92 -11.92 -12.90 9.71
N ALA A 93 -11.74 -14.14 10.17
CA ALA A 93 -10.49 -14.55 10.81
C ALA A 93 -9.29 -14.46 9.86
N ILE A 94 -9.43 -14.89 8.59
CA ILE A 94 -8.33 -14.80 7.62
C ILE A 94 -8.00 -13.35 7.26
N LYS A 95 -9.01 -12.49 7.08
CA LYS A 95 -8.81 -11.05 6.84
C LYS A 95 -8.09 -10.36 8.00
N ALA A 96 -8.39 -10.73 9.24
CA ALA A 96 -7.67 -10.19 10.40
C ALA A 96 -6.17 -10.52 10.32
N ARG A 97 -5.82 -11.76 9.96
CA ARG A 97 -4.43 -12.17 9.74
C ARG A 97 -3.77 -11.45 8.56
N GLU A 98 -4.48 -11.29 7.44
CA GLU A 98 -3.99 -10.52 6.28
C GLU A 98 -3.65 -9.07 6.68
N ARG A 99 -4.51 -8.42 7.47
CA ARG A 99 -4.25 -7.06 7.99
C ARG A 99 -3.04 -7.01 8.93
N GLU A 100 -2.87 -8.00 9.79
CA GLU A 100 -1.68 -8.08 10.67
C GLU A 100 -0.39 -8.23 9.85
N ILE A 101 -0.40 -9.09 8.83
CA ILE A 101 0.74 -9.28 7.91
C ILE A 101 1.07 -7.96 7.20
N GLU A 102 0.09 -7.21 6.71
CA GLU A 102 0.31 -5.90 6.11
C GLU A 102 0.97 -4.91 7.07
N VAL A 103 0.50 -4.84 8.33
CA VAL A 103 1.09 -3.97 9.35
C VAL A 103 2.56 -4.34 9.59
N TRP A 104 2.87 -5.63 9.68
CA TRP A 104 4.25 -6.10 9.85
C TRP A 104 5.12 -5.81 8.64
N ASN A 105 4.61 -6.00 7.42
CA ASN A 105 5.31 -5.64 6.19
C ASN A 105 5.61 -4.14 6.09
N ARG A 106 4.66 -3.28 6.49
CA ARG A 106 4.89 -1.82 6.54
C ARG A 106 6.01 -1.46 7.52
N LYS A 107 5.99 -2.02 8.73
CA LYS A 107 7.05 -1.81 9.73
C LYS A 107 8.41 -2.30 9.23
N ARG A 108 8.45 -3.45 8.55
CA ARG A 108 9.66 -3.98 7.91
C ARG A 108 10.20 -3.02 6.85
N GLY A 109 9.32 -2.47 5.99
CA GLY A 109 9.70 -1.47 4.99
C GLY A 109 10.34 -0.23 5.61
N LEU A 110 9.71 0.32 6.65
CA LEU A 110 10.25 1.48 7.40
C LEU A 110 11.61 1.16 8.05
N ASN A 111 11.79 -0.04 8.59
CA ASN A 111 13.07 -0.49 9.14
C ASN A 111 14.18 -0.64 8.09
N CYS A 112 13.85 -1.06 6.87
CA CYS A 112 14.81 -1.09 5.78
C CYS A 112 15.25 0.34 5.41
N LEU A 113 14.31 1.26 5.31
CA LEU A 113 14.59 2.68 5.00
C LEU A 113 15.38 3.37 6.11
N SER A 114 15.17 3.02 7.39
CA SER A 114 15.93 3.60 8.50
C SER A 114 17.42 3.22 8.47
N LYS A 115 17.75 2.04 7.92
CA LYS A 115 19.15 1.58 7.75
C LYS A 115 19.86 2.21 6.56
N GLU A 116 19.10 2.68 5.57
CA GLU A 116 19.59 3.39 4.39
C GLU A 116 19.51 4.91 4.57
N MET A 117 19.58 5.39 5.82
CA MET A 117 19.55 6.82 6.12
C MET A 117 20.61 7.53 5.24
N PRO A 118 20.23 8.56 4.46
CA PRO A 118 21.17 9.26 3.61
C PRO A 118 22.39 9.69 4.43
N ARG A 119 23.61 9.38 3.94
CA ARG A 119 24.87 9.67 4.66
C ARG A 119 25.08 11.16 4.94
N GLY A 120 24.28 12.03 4.32
CA GLY A 120 24.16 13.46 4.62
C GLY A 120 22.85 13.81 5.33
N ALA A 121 22.43 13.02 6.33
CA ALA A 121 21.20 13.26 7.07
C ALA A 121 21.15 14.71 7.57
N LEU A 122 20.16 15.46 7.11
CA LEU A 122 19.84 16.77 7.62
C LEU A 122 19.65 16.61 9.13
N ARG A 123 20.53 17.26 9.92
CA ARG A 123 20.55 17.14 11.39
C ARG A 123 19.27 17.67 12.03
N GLU A 124 18.53 18.48 11.28
CA GLU A 124 17.27 19.08 11.67
C GLU A 124 16.17 18.67 10.68
N PRO A 125 14.91 18.51 11.13
CA PRO A 125 13.78 18.30 10.24
C PRO A 125 13.75 19.41 9.20
N THR A 126 13.82 19.05 7.92
CA THR A 126 14.05 20.03 6.86
C THR A 126 13.13 19.73 5.68
N ILE A 127 12.47 20.76 5.16
CA ILE A 127 11.74 20.73 3.90
C ILE A 127 12.66 21.34 2.84
N LEU A 128 12.91 20.58 1.77
CA LEU A 128 13.59 21.07 0.58
C LEU A 128 12.51 21.44 -0.45
N ILE A 129 12.54 22.67 -0.94
CA ILE A 129 11.66 23.12 -2.02
C ILE A 129 12.47 23.42 -3.27
N SER A 130 11.95 23.00 -4.42
CA SER A 130 12.46 23.40 -5.73
C SER A 130 11.58 24.53 -6.23
N SER A 131 12.15 25.71 -6.41
CA SER A 131 11.42 26.89 -6.88
C SER A 131 12.06 27.42 -8.15
N PRO A 132 11.29 27.67 -9.24
CA PRO A 132 11.83 28.27 -10.46
C PRO A 132 12.47 29.65 -10.22
N SER A 133 12.08 30.34 -9.16
CA SER A 133 12.62 31.66 -8.79
C SER A 133 13.85 31.57 -7.89
N HIS A 134 14.34 30.36 -7.58
CA HIS A 134 15.43 30.11 -6.63
C HIS A 134 15.21 30.80 -5.27
N ARG A 135 13.93 31.01 -4.91
CA ARG A 135 13.51 31.65 -3.67
C ARG A 135 12.36 30.89 -3.05
N ILE A 136 12.37 30.87 -1.72
CA ILE A 136 11.25 30.41 -0.91
C ILE A 136 10.12 31.41 -1.06
N CYS A 137 8.93 30.96 -1.51
CA CYS A 137 7.77 31.85 -1.59
C CYS A 137 7.12 32.05 -0.21
N ASP A 138 6.27 33.07 -0.12
CA ASP A 138 5.61 33.45 1.13
C ASP A 138 4.70 32.34 1.65
N ASP A 139 4.01 31.62 0.77
CA ASP A 139 3.15 30.49 1.14
C ASP A 139 3.95 29.35 1.80
N CYS A 140 5.13 29.02 1.25
CA CYS A 140 6.00 28.00 1.83
C CYS A 140 6.52 28.45 3.21
N SER A 141 6.86 29.73 3.36
CA SER A 141 7.28 30.30 4.64
C SER A 141 6.15 30.27 5.67
N LEU A 142 4.94 30.63 5.24
CA LEU A 142 3.75 30.64 6.08
C LEU A 142 3.36 29.22 6.52
N PHE A 143 3.44 28.25 5.61
CA PHE A 143 3.26 26.83 5.91
C PHE A 143 4.24 26.35 6.98
N LYS A 144 5.55 26.59 6.78
CA LYS A 144 6.59 26.23 7.76
C LYS A 144 6.28 26.79 9.14
N ASN A 145 5.95 28.08 9.21
CA ASN A 145 5.68 28.77 10.47
C ASN A 145 4.43 28.23 11.17
N ASN A 146 3.36 27.97 10.42
CA ASN A 146 2.12 27.44 10.96
C ASN A 146 2.30 26.01 11.48
N VAL A 147 2.99 25.15 10.74
CA VAL A 147 3.26 23.76 11.15
C VAL A 147 4.14 23.74 12.40
N ASN A 148 5.24 24.52 12.42
CA ASN A 148 6.12 24.61 13.58
C ASN A 148 5.38 25.12 14.82
N ARG A 149 4.55 26.15 14.68
CA ARG A 149 3.76 26.69 15.78
C ARG A 149 2.71 25.71 16.28
N PHE A 150 1.97 25.08 15.39
CA PHE A 150 0.85 24.21 15.75
C PHE A 150 1.31 22.91 16.41
N PHE A 151 2.40 22.31 15.88
CA PHE A 151 2.91 21.03 16.35
C PHE A 151 4.11 21.16 17.31
N GLY A 152 4.56 22.37 17.63
CA GLY A 152 5.75 22.60 18.47
C GLY A 152 7.05 22.07 17.83
N LEU A 153 7.15 22.13 16.51
CA LEU A 153 8.29 21.63 15.74
C LEU A 153 9.29 22.74 15.41
N SER A 154 10.49 22.37 14.99
CA SER A 154 11.53 23.28 14.50
C SER A 154 12.01 22.86 13.11
N ILE A 155 11.07 22.77 12.17
CA ILE A 155 11.35 22.41 10.78
C ILE A 155 12.01 23.59 10.07
N GLN A 156 13.14 23.32 9.41
CA GLN A 156 13.82 24.25 8.51
C GLN A 156 13.26 24.14 7.09
N LEU A 157 13.40 25.22 6.32
CA LEU A 157 13.00 25.26 4.92
C LEU A 157 14.17 25.79 4.11
N TYR A 158 14.65 25.00 3.15
CA TYR A 158 15.69 25.40 2.22
C TYR A 158 15.18 25.29 0.79
N GLU A 159 15.63 26.24 -0.02
CA GLU A 159 15.56 26.09 -1.46
C GLU A 159 16.71 25.16 -1.91
N CYS A 160 16.39 24.19 -2.76
CA CYS A 160 17.35 23.24 -3.28
C CYS A 160 17.15 23.13 -4.79
N THR A 161 17.87 23.97 -5.53
CA THR A 161 18.08 23.79 -6.96
C THR A 161 19.44 23.15 -7.19
N MET A 162 19.44 22.01 -7.89
CA MET A 162 20.66 21.45 -8.48
C MET A 162 21.05 22.22 -9.73
#